data_AF-A0A3E0R261-F1
#
_entry.id   AF-A0A3E0R261-F1
#
_cell.length_a   1.000
_cell.length_b   1.000
_cell.length_c   1.000
_cell.angle_alpha   90.00
_cell.angle_beta   90.00
_cell.angle_gamma   90.00
#
_symmetry.space_group_name_H-M   'P 1'
#
loop_
_entity.id
_entity.type
_entity.pdbx_description
1 polymer ?
#
loop_
_entity_poly.entity_id
_entity_poly.type
_entity_poly.pdbx_seq_one_letter_code
_entity_poly.pdbx_strand_id
1 'polypeptide(L)'
;MKTGRLSKDEWAFIEFNSDKMSAAQIAKELDRAIEPIQKHLEKLGKGKDLRKNLQTQAEYDLKKRPYWRELQAQFSESELEILLYHWKEIVSQFRKDILATEELQIIDVVKLEVLMNRALREQQYSMNKIAEFDEMIEFEKRKAAEDQDREFIFGLERQIATLRAAKESLSREYKDLQTKKSAMYRDLKATREQRIAKLEDNKETFSGLVQKLVRDPDFVEEQNLYMEKMRLAVMKEQERLSDYHEYEDGTVDQPFLTPETILDESNENARNTSV
;
A
#
# COMPACT_ATOMS: atom_id res chain seq x y z
N MET A 1 26.94 -26.45 0.62
CA MET A 1 26.20 -25.65 -0.39
C MET A 1 25.37 -26.50 -1.34
N LYS A 2 24.06 -26.50 -1.12
CA LYS A 2 23.09 -27.16 -1.99
C LYS A 2 22.88 -26.38 -3.29
N THR A 3 22.95 -27.05 -4.43
CA THR A 3 22.67 -26.49 -5.77
C THR A 3 21.46 -27.19 -6.38
N GLY A 4 20.34 -26.49 -6.55
CA GLY A 4 19.08 -27.07 -7.03
C GLY A 4 17.86 -26.16 -6.82
N ARG A 5 16.64 -26.66 -7.10
CA ARG A 5 15.37 -25.94 -6.80
C ARG A 5 15.11 -25.84 -5.30
N LEU A 6 14.58 -24.71 -4.86
CA LEU A 6 14.21 -24.47 -3.44
C LEU A 6 13.03 -25.39 -3.06
N SER A 7 13.17 -26.09 -1.93
CA SER A 7 12.11 -26.86 -1.25
C SER A 7 11.07 -25.91 -0.66
N LYS A 8 9.81 -26.35 -0.56
CA LYS A 8 8.70 -25.56 0.03
C LYS A 8 9.06 -24.98 1.41
N ASP A 9 9.77 -25.74 2.24
CA ASP A 9 10.18 -25.28 3.57
C ASP A 9 11.22 -24.15 3.49
N GLU A 10 12.09 -24.19 2.49
CA GLU A 10 13.08 -23.14 2.22
C GLU A 10 12.41 -21.88 1.64
N TRP A 11 11.36 -22.02 0.83
CA TRP A 11 10.53 -20.87 0.40
C TRP A 11 9.89 -20.19 1.61
N ALA A 12 9.26 -20.95 2.51
CA ALA A 12 8.62 -20.41 3.71
C ALA A 12 9.63 -19.74 4.65
N PHE A 13 10.82 -20.32 4.82
CA PHE A 13 11.89 -19.74 5.63
C PHE A 13 12.41 -18.42 5.06
N ILE A 14 12.61 -18.34 3.74
CA ILE A 14 13.01 -17.11 3.05
C ILE A 14 11.92 -16.05 3.22
N GLU A 15 10.66 -16.41 3.02
CA GLU A 15 9.54 -15.47 3.15
C GLU A 15 9.44 -14.90 4.58
N PHE A 16 9.55 -15.74 5.62
CA PHE A 16 9.48 -15.32 7.01
C PHE A 16 10.66 -14.45 7.46
N ASN A 17 11.88 -14.78 7.03
CA ASN A 17 13.11 -14.09 7.47
C ASN A 17 13.56 -12.95 6.55
N SER A 18 12.91 -12.80 5.40
CA SER A 18 13.28 -11.78 4.40
C SER A 18 13.13 -10.33 4.86
N ASP A 19 12.39 -10.04 5.94
CA ASP A 19 12.33 -8.70 6.56
C ASP A 19 13.44 -8.47 7.61
N LYS A 20 14.03 -9.54 8.12
CA LYS A 20 14.98 -9.49 9.25
C LYS A 20 16.43 -9.71 8.83
N MET A 21 16.64 -10.40 7.70
CA MET A 21 17.94 -10.91 7.30
C MET A 21 18.25 -10.60 5.84
N SER A 22 19.51 -10.25 5.57
CA SER A 22 19.99 -10.04 4.21
C SER A 22 20.09 -11.36 3.44
N ALA A 23 20.05 -11.29 2.10
CA ALA A 23 20.18 -12.47 1.23
C ALA A 23 21.43 -13.32 1.53
N ALA A 24 22.52 -12.69 1.95
CA ALA A 24 23.77 -13.37 2.33
C ALA A 24 23.65 -14.12 3.67
N GLN A 25 22.92 -13.56 4.65
CA GLN A 25 22.67 -14.22 5.93
C GLN A 25 21.72 -15.41 5.76
N ILE A 26 20.64 -15.23 4.99
CA ILE A 26 19.69 -16.32 4.66
C ILE A 26 20.40 -17.45 3.91
N ALA A 27 21.31 -17.12 2.99
CA ALA A 27 22.12 -18.10 2.28
C ALA A 27 23.05 -18.91 3.20
N LYS A 28 23.63 -18.26 4.21
CA LYS A 28 24.48 -18.90 5.21
C LYS A 28 23.68 -19.85 6.10
N GLU A 29 22.47 -19.46 6.48
CA GLU A 29 21.59 -20.23 7.37
C GLU A 29 20.97 -21.45 6.68
N LEU A 30 20.66 -21.34 5.39
CA LEU A 30 20.13 -22.44 4.56
C LEU A 30 21.23 -23.32 3.91
N ASP A 31 22.51 -23.04 4.16
CA ASP A 31 23.67 -23.62 3.44
C ASP A 31 23.45 -23.69 1.91
N ARG A 32 23.09 -22.54 1.33
CA ARG A 32 22.71 -22.43 -0.08
C ARG A 32 23.46 -21.31 -0.79
N ALA A 33 23.62 -21.45 -2.10
CA ALA A 33 24.08 -20.36 -2.94
C ALA A 33 23.17 -19.12 -2.81
N ILE A 34 23.75 -17.92 -2.94
CA ILE A 34 23.04 -16.64 -2.78
C ILE A 34 22.10 -16.37 -3.97
N GLU A 35 22.44 -16.81 -5.19
CA GLU A 35 21.71 -16.47 -6.42
C GLU A 35 20.24 -16.95 -6.45
N PRO A 36 19.89 -18.20 -6.06
CA PRO A 36 18.50 -18.63 -6.00
C PRO A 36 17.67 -17.86 -4.96
N ILE A 37 18.31 -17.48 -3.85
CA ILE A 37 17.68 -16.70 -2.77
C ILE A 37 17.46 -15.26 -3.23
N GLN A 38 18.43 -14.63 -3.90
CA GLN A 38 18.26 -13.31 -4.50
C GLN A 38 17.12 -13.29 -5.52
N LYS A 39 17.09 -14.24 -6.46
CA LYS A 39 15.99 -14.36 -7.43
C LYS A 39 14.64 -14.55 -6.75
N HIS A 40 14.60 -15.26 -5.62
CA HIS A 40 13.37 -15.44 -4.87
C HIS A 40 12.97 -14.18 -4.11
N LEU A 41 13.90 -13.49 -3.46
CA LEU A 41 13.68 -12.21 -2.77
C LEU A 41 13.26 -11.10 -3.74
N GLU A 42 13.80 -11.06 -4.95
CA GLU A 42 13.37 -10.18 -6.03
C GLU A 42 11.89 -10.43 -6.40
N LYS A 43 11.50 -11.71 -6.53
CA LYS A 43 10.08 -12.08 -6.74
C LYS A 43 9.17 -11.68 -5.56
N LEU A 44 9.70 -11.67 -4.33
CA LEU A 44 9.00 -11.29 -3.11
C LEU A 44 8.97 -9.79 -2.84
N GLY A 45 9.54 -8.96 -3.72
CA GLY A 45 9.51 -7.51 -3.49
C GLY A 45 10.67 -6.96 -2.65
N LYS A 46 11.70 -7.76 -2.33
CA LYS A 46 12.69 -7.47 -1.26
C LYS A 46 14.17 -7.47 -1.71
N GLY A 47 14.45 -7.33 -3.00
CA GLY A 47 15.80 -7.07 -3.51
C GLY A 47 16.30 -5.62 -3.29
N LYS A 48 17.49 -5.29 -3.81
CA LYS A 48 18.15 -3.97 -3.61
C LYS A 48 17.31 -2.77 -4.06
N ASP A 49 16.53 -2.90 -5.14
CA ASP A 49 15.64 -1.85 -5.64
C ASP A 49 14.18 -2.06 -5.18
N LEU A 50 13.84 -1.56 -3.99
CA LEU A 50 12.52 -1.72 -3.38
C LEU A 50 11.34 -1.41 -4.33
N ARG A 51 11.43 -0.34 -5.12
CA ARG A 51 10.38 0.05 -6.09
C ARG A 51 10.20 -0.99 -7.19
N LYS A 52 11.30 -1.44 -7.82
CA LYS A 52 11.27 -2.42 -8.91
C LYS A 52 10.72 -3.77 -8.43
N ASN A 53 11.07 -4.15 -7.21
CA ASN A 53 10.60 -5.41 -6.63
C ASN A 53 9.11 -5.32 -6.26
N LEU A 54 8.63 -4.21 -5.70
CA LEU A 54 7.20 -3.98 -5.47
C LEU A 54 6.38 -4.05 -6.76
N GLN A 55 6.89 -3.48 -7.87
CA GLN A 55 6.25 -3.58 -9.18
C GLN A 55 6.20 -5.01 -9.69
N THR A 56 7.30 -5.77 -9.54
CA THR A 56 7.35 -7.18 -9.94
C THR A 56 6.35 -8.04 -9.15
N GLN A 57 6.24 -7.78 -7.84
CA GLN A 57 5.27 -8.44 -6.98
C GLN A 57 3.82 -8.08 -7.38
N ALA A 58 3.52 -6.80 -7.58
CA ALA A 58 2.20 -6.32 -7.97
C ALA A 58 1.72 -6.94 -9.29
N GLU A 59 2.62 -7.13 -10.26
CA GLU A 59 2.32 -7.82 -11.51
C GLU A 59 1.94 -9.29 -11.29
N TYR A 60 2.75 -9.99 -10.50
CA TYR A 60 2.55 -11.40 -10.22
C TYR A 60 1.25 -11.64 -9.44
N ASP A 61 0.96 -10.76 -8.48
CA ASP A 61 -0.26 -10.82 -7.68
C ASP A 61 -1.50 -10.60 -8.55
N LEU A 62 -1.50 -9.59 -9.43
CA LEU A 62 -2.62 -9.35 -10.36
C LEU A 62 -2.90 -10.56 -11.25
N LYS A 63 -1.86 -11.17 -11.83
CA LYS A 63 -2.00 -12.32 -12.74
C LYS A 63 -2.57 -13.57 -12.07
N LYS A 64 -2.48 -13.66 -10.74
CA LYS A 64 -3.07 -14.76 -9.96
C LYS A 64 -4.54 -14.56 -9.62
N ARG A 65 -5.05 -13.33 -9.75
CA ARG A 65 -6.40 -12.98 -9.30
C ARG A 65 -7.46 -13.51 -10.27
N PRO A 66 -8.66 -13.86 -9.78
CA PRO A 66 -9.71 -14.43 -10.63
C PRO A 66 -10.10 -13.55 -11.82
N TYR A 67 -10.17 -12.22 -11.61
CA TYR A 67 -10.54 -11.25 -12.63
C TYR A 67 -9.47 -11.07 -13.72
N TRP A 68 -8.24 -11.62 -13.56
CA TRP A 68 -7.21 -11.54 -14.62
C TRP A 68 -7.66 -12.22 -15.91
N ARG A 69 -8.38 -13.35 -15.80
CA ARG A 69 -8.94 -14.04 -16.98
C ARG A 69 -9.96 -13.19 -17.72
N GLU A 70 -10.75 -12.42 -16.98
CA GLU A 70 -11.72 -11.48 -17.56
C GLU A 70 -11.01 -10.33 -18.26
N LEU A 71 -9.94 -9.78 -17.65
CA LEU A 71 -9.11 -8.76 -18.28
C LEU A 71 -8.51 -9.26 -19.61
N GLN A 72 -8.00 -10.49 -19.63
CA GLN A 72 -7.48 -11.11 -20.85
C GLN A 72 -8.53 -11.28 -21.95
N ALA A 73 -9.80 -11.46 -21.57
CA ALA A 73 -10.90 -11.55 -22.54
C ALA A 73 -11.38 -10.18 -23.04
N GLN A 74 -11.17 -9.11 -22.27
CA GLN A 74 -11.68 -7.75 -22.57
C GLN A 74 -10.70 -6.88 -23.37
N PHE A 75 -9.40 -7.14 -23.23
CA PHE A 75 -8.35 -6.26 -23.76
C PHE A 75 -7.36 -7.03 -24.64
N SER A 76 -6.83 -6.35 -25.66
CA SER A 76 -5.75 -6.89 -26.49
C SER A 76 -4.43 -7.01 -25.70
N GLU A 77 -3.48 -7.81 -26.19
CA GLU A 77 -2.18 -7.99 -25.53
C GLU A 77 -1.45 -6.65 -25.29
N SER A 78 -1.41 -5.77 -26.29
CA SER A 78 -0.80 -4.44 -26.15
C SER A 78 -1.49 -3.55 -25.11
N GLU A 79 -2.82 -3.67 -24.97
CA GLU A 79 -3.57 -2.94 -23.95
C GLU A 79 -3.33 -3.53 -22.55
N LEU A 80 -3.18 -4.85 -22.45
CA LEU A 80 -2.82 -5.53 -21.20
C LEU A 80 -1.43 -5.14 -20.71
N GLU A 81 -0.47 -4.92 -21.61
CA GLU A 81 0.86 -4.41 -21.24
C GLU A 81 0.77 -3.02 -20.61
N ILE A 82 0.00 -2.12 -21.23
CA ILE A 82 -0.26 -0.77 -20.71
C ILE A 82 -1.00 -0.84 -19.37
N LEU A 83 -2.02 -1.70 -19.26
CA LEU A 83 -2.75 -1.94 -18.02
C LEU A 83 -1.80 -2.39 -16.90
N LEU A 84 -0.94 -3.38 -17.17
CA LEU A 84 0.04 -3.88 -16.21
C LEU A 84 1.05 -2.80 -15.81
N TYR A 85 1.46 -1.93 -16.73
CA TYR A 85 2.33 -0.82 -16.44
C TYR A 85 1.69 0.16 -15.45
N HIS A 86 0.48 0.66 -15.76
CA HIS A 86 -0.22 1.61 -14.88
C HIS A 86 -0.60 0.99 -13.53
N TRP A 87 -1.01 -0.28 -13.54
CA TRP A 87 -1.24 -1.05 -12.32
C TRP A 87 -0.02 -1.04 -11.39
N LYS A 88 1.14 -1.43 -11.93
CA LYS A 88 2.41 -1.47 -11.17
C LYS A 88 2.78 -0.09 -10.62
N GLU A 89 2.64 0.95 -11.43
CA GLU A 89 2.94 2.32 -10.99
C GLU A 89 2.03 2.78 -9.85
N ILE A 90 0.71 2.57 -9.96
CA ILE A 90 -0.23 2.96 -8.92
C ILE A 90 0.01 2.14 -7.65
N VAL A 91 0.03 0.81 -7.74
CA VAL A 91 0.21 -0.09 -6.58
C VAL A 91 1.54 0.17 -5.84
N SER A 92 2.62 0.48 -6.57
CA SER A 92 3.91 0.78 -5.95
C SER A 92 3.87 1.98 -4.99
N GLN A 93 2.94 2.91 -5.17
CA GLN A 93 2.74 4.07 -4.29
C GLN A 93 2.05 3.70 -2.96
N PHE A 94 1.42 2.53 -2.87
CA PHE A 94 0.70 2.10 -1.68
C PHE A 94 1.55 1.25 -0.73
N ARG A 95 2.81 0.94 -1.08
CA ARG A 95 3.81 0.28 -0.19
C ARG A 95 3.24 -0.91 0.63
N LYS A 96 2.32 -1.69 0.04
CA LYS A 96 1.60 -2.86 0.62
C LYS A 96 0.35 -2.60 1.48
N ASP A 97 -0.08 -1.36 1.69
CA ASP A 97 -1.33 -1.03 2.37
C ASP A 97 -2.45 -0.75 1.35
N ILE A 98 -2.93 -1.81 0.71
CA ILE A 98 -4.06 -1.76 -0.23
C ILE A 98 -5.18 -2.65 0.30
N LEU A 99 -6.32 -2.05 0.59
CA LEU A 99 -7.55 -2.79 0.90
C LEU A 99 -8.09 -3.47 -0.37
N ALA A 100 -8.80 -4.59 -0.24
CA ALA A 100 -9.41 -5.27 -1.38
C ALA A 100 -10.35 -4.34 -2.19
N THR A 101 -11.03 -3.40 -1.54
CA THR A 101 -11.88 -2.40 -2.21
C THR A 101 -11.07 -1.37 -3.00
N GLU A 102 -9.93 -0.93 -2.47
CA GLU A 102 -8.99 -0.06 -3.20
C GLU A 102 -8.37 -0.79 -4.38
N GLU A 103 -8.05 -2.07 -4.22
CA GLU A 103 -7.54 -2.93 -5.28
C GLU A 103 -8.49 -2.92 -6.49
N LEU A 104 -9.79 -3.10 -6.24
CA LEU A 104 -10.82 -3.04 -7.27
C LEU A 104 -10.93 -1.65 -7.90
N GLN A 105 -10.93 -0.59 -7.09
CA GLN A 105 -10.96 0.80 -7.59
C GLN A 105 -9.74 1.12 -8.47
N ILE A 106 -8.54 0.65 -8.09
CA ILE A 106 -7.33 0.85 -8.90
C ILE A 106 -7.49 0.15 -10.26
N ILE A 107 -8.01 -1.07 -10.28
CA ILE A 107 -8.28 -1.78 -11.55
C ILE A 107 -9.25 -0.98 -12.42
N ASP A 108 -10.34 -0.47 -11.84
CA ASP A 108 -11.33 0.30 -12.59
C ASP A 108 -10.75 1.62 -13.13
N VAL A 109 -9.93 2.33 -12.35
CA VAL A 109 -9.18 3.50 -12.83
C VAL A 109 -8.30 3.16 -14.03
N VAL A 110 -7.56 2.05 -13.96
CA VAL A 110 -6.67 1.64 -15.05
C VAL A 110 -7.46 1.19 -16.28
N LYS A 111 -8.59 0.48 -16.10
CA LYS A 111 -9.51 0.15 -17.21
C LYS A 111 -9.99 1.42 -17.91
N LEU A 112 -10.41 2.44 -17.17
CA LEU A 112 -10.83 3.72 -17.75
C LEU A 112 -9.71 4.35 -18.58
N GLU A 113 -8.46 4.30 -18.12
CA GLU A 113 -7.31 4.80 -18.87
C GLU A 113 -7.08 4.06 -20.19
N VAL A 114 -7.18 2.73 -20.19
CA VAL A 114 -7.06 1.92 -21.40
C VAL A 114 -8.20 2.24 -22.39
N LEU A 115 -9.43 2.36 -21.91
CA LEU A 115 -10.59 2.71 -22.74
C LEU A 115 -10.47 4.12 -23.32
N MET A 116 -9.98 5.09 -22.54
CA MET A 116 -9.68 6.44 -23.04
C MET A 116 -8.64 6.41 -24.16
N ASN A 117 -7.57 5.63 -24.01
CA ASN A 117 -6.55 5.46 -25.07
C ASN A 117 -7.14 4.81 -26.33
N ARG A 118 -8.05 3.84 -26.19
CA ARG A 118 -8.77 3.23 -27.31
C ARG A 118 -9.62 4.28 -28.05
N ALA A 119 -10.39 5.10 -27.33
CA ALA A 119 -11.19 6.17 -27.93
C ALA A 119 -10.31 7.17 -28.72
N LEU A 120 -9.14 7.55 -28.19
CA LEU A 120 -8.20 8.43 -28.89
C LEU A 120 -7.63 7.79 -30.18
N ARG A 121 -7.31 6.49 -30.15
CA ARG A 121 -6.85 5.75 -31.34
C ARG A 121 -7.92 5.70 -32.42
N GLU A 122 -9.16 5.38 -32.07
CA GLU A 122 -10.29 5.38 -33.01
C GLU A 122 -10.59 6.77 -33.57
N GLN A 123 -10.44 7.80 -32.74
CA GLN A 123 -10.58 9.18 -33.17
C GLN A 123 -9.51 9.57 -34.20
N GLN A 124 -8.26 9.16 -33.96
CA GLN A 124 -7.15 9.39 -34.88
C GLN A 124 -7.35 8.62 -36.20
N TYR A 125 -7.77 7.36 -36.12
CA TYR A 125 -8.11 6.55 -37.29
C TYR A 125 -9.18 7.23 -38.15
N SER A 126 -10.27 7.67 -37.52
CA SER A 126 -11.36 8.39 -38.19
C SER A 126 -10.87 9.68 -38.85
N MET A 127 -9.98 10.43 -38.18
CA MET A 127 -9.39 11.65 -38.75
C MET A 127 -8.52 11.38 -39.98
N ASN A 128 -7.68 10.34 -39.93
CA ASN A 128 -6.84 9.95 -41.06
C ASN A 128 -7.70 9.51 -42.25
N LYS A 129 -8.78 8.75 -42.01
CA LYS A 129 -9.70 8.31 -43.07
C LYS A 129 -10.49 9.45 -43.70
N ILE A 130 -10.90 10.44 -42.90
CA ILE A 130 -11.52 11.65 -43.43
C ILE A 130 -10.54 12.37 -44.37
N ALA A 131 -9.28 12.55 -43.97
CA ALA A 131 -8.28 13.21 -44.80
C ALA A 131 -8.02 12.44 -46.11
N GLU A 132 -7.90 11.12 -46.05
CA GLU A 132 -7.74 10.24 -47.22
C GLU A 132 -8.93 10.38 -48.19
N PHE A 133 -10.16 10.38 -47.67
CA PHE A 133 -11.36 10.55 -48.51
C PHE A 133 -11.48 11.97 -49.08
N ASP A 134 -11.13 13.00 -48.31
CA ASP A 134 -11.10 14.39 -48.79
C ASP A 134 -10.08 14.53 -49.96
N GLU A 135 -8.89 13.92 -49.86
CA GLU A 135 -7.90 13.92 -50.95
C GLU A 135 -8.41 13.21 -52.21
N MET A 136 -9.11 12.09 -52.07
CA MET A 136 -9.72 11.37 -53.20
C MET A 136 -10.83 12.21 -53.87
N ILE A 137 -11.66 12.88 -53.07
CA ILE A 137 -12.70 13.79 -53.58
C ILE A 137 -12.06 14.95 -54.34
N GLU A 138 -11.02 15.57 -53.80
CA GLU A 138 -10.32 16.68 -54.45
C GLU A 138 -9.64 16.24 -55.75
N PHE A 139 -9.05 15.03 -55.78
CA PHE A 139 -8.49 14.48 -57.02
C PHE A 139 -9.56 14.29 -58.09
N GLU A 140 -10.73 13.76 -57.71
CA GLU A 140 -11.85 13.58 -58.63
C GLU A 140 -12.40 14.92 -59.13
N LYS A 141 -12.57 15.90 -58.23
CA LYS A 141 -13.07 17.25 -58.55
C LYS A 141 -12.13 18.04 -59.47
N ARG A 142 -10.86 17.67 -59.59
CA ARG A 142 -9.90 18.28 -60.55
C ARG A 142 -10.09 17.81 -61.99
N LYS A 143 -10.79 16.70 -62.21
CA LYS A 143 -11.11 16.22 -63.57
C LYS A 143 -12.12 17.18 -64.24
N ALA A 144 -12.17 17.14 -65.56
CA ALA A 144 -13.19 17.86 -66.32
C ALA A 144 -14.60 17.39 -65.90
N ALA A 145 -15.59 18.29 -65.93
CA ALA A 145 -16.92 18.01 -65.38
C ALA A 145 -17.64 16.80 -66.01
N GLU A 146 -17.26 16.44 -67.23
CA GLU A 146 -17.78 15.28 -67.98
C GLU A 146 -17.15 13.95 -67.53
N ASP A 147 -15.93 13.98 -67.00
CA ASP A 147 -15.15 12.83 -66.56
C ASP A 147 -15.22 12.60 -65.03
N GLN A 148 -15.95 13.46 -64.31
CA GLN A 148 -16.12 13.37 -62.87
C GLN A 148 -17.13 12.29 -62.50
N ASP A 149 -16.69 11.32 -61.70
CA ASP A 149 -17.60 10.36 -61.08
C ASP A 149 -18.30 10.99 -59.87
N ARG A 150 -19.51 11.53 -60.11
CA ARG A 150 -20.33 12.16 -59.07
C ARG A 150 -20.85 11.16 -58.03
N GLU A 151 -21.05 9.89 -58.42
CA GLU A 151 -21.53 8.86 -57.51
C GLU A 151 -20.44 8.47 -56.53
N PHE A 152 -19.19 8.35 -57.01
CA PHE A 152 -18.02 8.14 -56.18
C PHE A 152 -17.82 9.27 -55.16
N ILE A 153 -17.87 10.54 -55.61
CA ILE A 153 -17.76 11.71 -54.71
C ILE A 153 -18.85 11.67 -53.64
N PHE A 154 -20.11 11.46 -54.03
CA PHE A 154 -21.22 11.42 -53.09
C PHE A 154 -21.08 10.27 -52.08
N GLY A 155 -20.60 9.10 -52.51
CA GLY A 155 -20.33 7.96 -51.66
C GLY A 155 -19.26 8.25 -50.60
N LEU A 156 -18.17 8.93 -50.98
CA LEU A 156 -17.13 9.36 -50.05
C LEU A 156 -17.62 10.44 -49.08
N GLU A 157 -18.35 11.44 -49.56
CA GLU A 157 -18.92 12.52 -48.72
C GLU A 157 -19.86 11.94 -47.64
N ARG A 158 -20.66 10.92 -48.00
CA ARG A 158 -21.49 10.20 -47.03
C ARG A 158 -20.67 9.46 -45.97
N GLN A 159 -19.59 8.78 -46.36
CA GLN A 159 -18.71 8.09 -45.41
C GLN A 159 -18.01 9.08 -44.47
N ILE A 160 -17.56 10.23 -44.99
CA ILE A 160 -17.00 11.32 -44.19
C ILE A 160 -18.02 11.82 -43.16
N ALA A 161 -19.29 12.01 -43.55
CA ALA A 161 -20.34 12.43 -42.63
C ALA A 161 -20.52 11.40 -41.48
N THR A 162 -20.52 10.10 -41.79
CA THR A 162 -20.57 9.03 -40.77
C THR A 162 -19.36 9.07 -39.84
N LEU A 163 -18.14 9.20 -40.37
CA LEU A 163 -16.92 9.29 -39.56
C LEU A 163 -16.90 10.54 -38.66
N ARG A 164 -17.41 11.68 -39.14
CA ARG A 164 -17.54 12.91 -38.34
C ARG A 164 -18.51 12.72 -37.17
N ALA A 165 -19.65 12.07 -37.40
CA ALA A 165 -20.60 11.74 -36.35
C ALA A 165 -19.99 10.77 -35.31
N ALA A 166 -19.29 9.73 -35.77
CA ALA A 166 -18.59 8.79 -34.88
C ALA A 166 -17.53 9.51 -34.03
N LYS A 167 -16.73 10.40 -34.63
CA LYS A 167 -15.73 11.22 -33.94
C LYS A 167 -16.35 12.08 -32.83
N GLU A 168 -17.49 12.71 -33.09
CA GLU A 168 -18.19 13.51 -32.09
C GLU A 168 -18.68 12.64 -30.92
N SER A 169 -19.25 11.47 -31.22
CA SER A 169 -19.68 10.50 -30.21
C SER A 169 -18.51 10.04 -29.32
N LEU A 170 -17.40 9.63 -29.93
CA LEU A 170 -16.18 9.20 -29.23
C LEU A 170 -15.59 10.33 -28.36
N SER A 171 -15.66 11.58 -28.83
CA SER A 171 -15.18 12.73 -28.07
C SER A 171 -16.03 12.99 -26.82
N ARG A 172 -17.35 12.74 -26.88
CA ARG A 172 -18.23 12.83 -25.71
C ARG A 172 -17.94 11.70 -24.72
N GLU A 173 -17.86 10.47 -25.21
CA GLU A 173 -17.52 9.30 -24.38
C GLU A 173 -16.16 9.49 -23.67
N TYR A 174 -15.14 9.99 -24.37
CA TYR A 174 -13.84 10.28 -23.80
C TYR A 174 -13.92 11.26 -22.61
N LYS A 175 -14.69 12.34 -22.75
CA LYS A 175 -14.88 13.34 -21.67
C LYS A 175 -15.57 12.72 -20.46
N ASP A 176 -16.56 11.86 -20.68
CA ASP A 176 -17.27 11.17 -19.61
C ASP A 176 -16.34 10.19 -18.87
N LEU A 177 -15.56 9.40 -19.61
CA LEU A 177 -14.55 8.50 -19.04
C LEU A 177 -13.49 9.28 -18.26
N GLN A 178 -13.01 10.40 -18.79
CA GLN A 178 -12.03 11.26 -18.12
C GLN A 178 -12.57 11.83 -16.80
N THR A 179 -13.84 12.25 -16.78
CA THR A 179 -14.51 12.78 -15.59
C THR A 179 -14.65 11.69 -14.53
N LYS A 180 -15.10 10.49 -14.92
CA LYS A 180 -15.20 9.33 -14.02
C LYS A 180 -13.85 8.92 -13.46
N LYS A 181 -12.81 8.86 -14.31
CA LYS A 181 -11.44 8.53 -13.90
C LYS A 181 -10.94 9.53 -12.85
N SER A 182 -11.12 10.83 -13.10
CA SER A 182 -10.65 11.89 -12.20
C SER A 182 -11.35 11.85 -10.84
N ALA A 183 -12.67 11.61 -10.85
CA ALA A 183 -13.46 11.44 -9.62
C ALA A 183 -12.97 10.24 -8.81
N MET A 184 -12.87 9.06 -9.44
CA MET A 184 -12.43 7.83 -8.78
C MET A 184 -11.00 7.94 -8.24
N TYR A 185 -10.10 8.62 -8.96
CA TYR A 185 -8.73 8.85 -8.50
C TYR A 185 -8.66 9.75 -7.28
N ARG A 186 -9.53 10.78 -7.22
CA ARG A 186 -9.65 11.66 -6.05
C ARG A 186 -10.21 10.89 -4.86
N ASP A 187 -11.25 10.10 -5.05
CA ASP A 187 -11.91 9.34 -3.99
C ASP A 187 -10.98 8.26 -3.39
N LEU A 188 -10.17 7.61 -4.24
CA LEU A 188 -9.11 6.69 -3.81
C LEU A 188 -8.10 7.38 -2.87
N LYS A 189 -7.64 8.57 -3.25
CA LYS A 189 -6.71 9.37 -2.41
C LYS A 189 -7.37 9.80 -1.10
N ALA A 190 -8.59 10.33 -1.16
CA ALA A 190 -9.31 10.82 0.01
C ALA A 190 -9.59 9.70 1.02
N THR A 191 -9.99 8.51 0.55
CA THR A 191 -10.24 7.34 1.40
C THR A 191 -8.98 6.88 2.11
N ARG A 192 -7.83 6.97 1.43
CA ARG A 192 -6.53 6.68 2.02
C ARG A 192 -6.13 7.71 3.07
N GLU A 193 -6.23 9.00 2.76
CA GLU A 193 -5.92 10.08 3.70
C GLU A 193 -6.79 9.99 4.96
N GLN A 194 -8.07 9.72 4.82
CA GLN A 194 -8.99 9.51 5.95
C GLN A 194 -8.59 8.32 6.83
N ARG A 195 -8.08 7.24 6.24
CA ARG A 195 -7.60 6.06 6.99
C ARG A 195 -6.33 6.39 7.76
N ILE A 196 -5.37 7.04 7.11
CA ILE A 196 -4.12 7.46 7.73
C ILE A 196 -4.42 8.40 8.90
N ALA A 197 -5.28 9.40 8.69
CA ALA A 197 -5.71 10.31 9.73
C ALA A 197 -6.37 9.59 10.91
N LYS A 198 -7.29 8.63 10.65
CA LYS A 198 -7.90 7.83 11.74
C LYS A 198 -6.88 6.96 12.48
N LEU A 199 -5.89 6.40 11.79
CA LEU A 199 -4.83 5.61 12.41
C LEU A 199 -3.87 6.47 13.24
N GLU A 200 -3.62 7.71 12.84
CA GLU A 200 -2.86 8.70 13.60
C GLU A 200 -3.65 9.18 14.83
N ASP A 201 -4.93 9.51 14.66
CA ASP A 201 -5.79 10.01 15.74
C ASP A 201 -6.04 8.94 16.83
N ASN A 202 -6.17 7.67 16.43
CA ASN A 202 -6.30 6.54 17.37
C ASN A 202 -5.04 6.27 18.20
N LYS A 203 -3.87 6.78 17.82
CA LYS A 203 -2.64 6.55 18.58
C LYS A 203 -2.52 7.46 19.81
N GLU A 204 -3.29 8.55 19.90
CA GLU A 204 -3.05 9.59 20.91
C GLU A 204 -4.29 10.13 21.65
N THR A 205 -5.52 9.70 21.32
CA THR A 205 -6.71 10.26 21.97
C THR A 205 -7.12 9.53 23.26
N PHE A 206 -7.24 10.29 24.35
CA PHE A 206 -7.81 9.86 25.64
C PHE A 206 -9.17 9.16 25.48
N SER A 207 -10.00 9.58 24.52
CA SER A 207 -11.27 8.93 24.19
C SER A 207 -11.11 7.50 23.66
N GLY A 208 -10.03 7.20 22.93
CA GLY A 208 -9.67 5.86 22.47
C GLY A 208 -9.25 4.96 23.62
N LEU A 209 -8.49 5.49 24.59
CA LEU A 209 -8.15 4.77 25.82
C LEU A 209 -9.42 4.43 26.63
N VAL A 210 -10.34 5.40 26.79
CA VAL A 210 -11.61 5.18 27.48
C VAL A 210 -12.48 4.15 26.74
N GLN A 211 -12.57 4.21 25.41
CA GLN A 211 -13.28 3.18 24.64
C GLN A 211 -12.65 1.78 24.81
N LYS A 212 -11.32 1.69 24.83
CA LYS A 212 -10.62 0.42 25.04
C LYS A 212 -10.90 -0.14 26.44
N LEU A 213 -10.89 0.72 27.46
CA LEU A 213 -11.28 0.38 28.83
C LEU A 213 -12.73 -0.14 28.92
N VAL A 214 -13.66 0.41 28.14
CA VAL A 214 -15.07 0.00 28.19
C VAL A 214 -15.34 -1.27 27.39
N ARG A 215 -14.59 -1.52 26.31
CA ARG A 215 -14.86 -2.63 25.37
C ARG A 215 -14.12 -3.91 25.67
N ASP A 216 -12.98 -3.83 26.37
CA ASP A 216 -12.08 -4.96 26.57
C ASP A 216 -11.89 -5.21 28.08
N PRO A 217 -12.71 -6.08 28.69
CA PRO A 217 -12.63 -6.38 30.13
C PRO A 217 -11.29 -7.01 30.53
N ASP A 218 -10.70 -7.82 29.65
CA ASP A 218 -9.44 -8.53 29.91
C ASP A 218 -8.27 -7.55 29.97
N PHE A 219 -8.25 -6.56 29.06
CA PHE A 219 -7.27 -5.47 29.10
C PHE A 219 -7.38 -4.66 30.40
N VAL A 220 -8.60 -4.39 30.87
CA VAL A 220 -8.81 -3.67 32.14
C VAL A 220 -8.30 -4.45 33.33
N GLU A 221 -8.58 -5.75 33.40
CA GLU A 221 -8.11 -6.61 34.48
C GLU A 221 -6.57 -6.68 34.51
N GLU A 222 -5.93 -6.83 33.35
CA GLU A 222 -4.47 -6.83 33.25
C GLU A 222 -3.85 -5.50 33.69
N GLN A 223 -4.40 -4.37 33.24
CA GLN A 223 -3.91 -3.05 33.65
C GLN A 223 -4.15 -2.79 35.14
N ASN A 224 -5.29 -3.20 35.70
CA ASN A 224 -5.57 -3.09 37.13
C ASN A 224 -4.58 -3.93 37.96
N LEU A 225 -4.30 -5.15 37.53
CA LEU A 225 -3.32 -6.01 38.17
C LEU A 225 -1.91 -5.39 38.12
N TYR A 226 -1.55 -4.81 36.97
CA TYR A 226 -0.27 -4.11 36.82
C TYR A 226 -0.19 -2.88 37.75
N MET A 227 -1.24 -2.07 37.80
CA MET A 227 -1.32 -0.91 38.69
C MET A 227 -1.23 -1.29 40.17
N GLU A 228 -1.89 -2.37 40.58
CA GLU A 228 -1.84 -2.82 41.97
C GLU A 228 -0.47 -3.40 42.33
N LYS A 229 0.16 -4.15 41.42
CA LYS A 229 1.55 -4.59 41.59
C LYS A 229 2.50 -3.41 41.72
N MET A 230 2.34 -2.38 40.89
CA MET A 230 3.14 -1.16 40.97
C MET A 230 2.91 -0.44 42.31
N ARG A 231 1.66 -0.33 42.76
CA ARG A 231 1.31 0.26 44.06
C ARG A 231 1.99 -0.47 45.21
N LEU A 232 1.90 -1.81 45.24
CA LEU A 232 2.56 -2.64 46.26
C LEU A 232 4.08 -2.53 46.21
N ALA A 233 4.66 -2.50 45.00
CA ALA A 233 6.10 -2.31 44.83
C ALA A 233 6.55 -0.94 45.35
N VAL A 234 5.80 0.13 45.04
CA VAL A 234 6.06 1.48 45.54
C VAL A 234 5.94 1.53 47.06
N MET A 235 4.91 0.93 47.66
CA MET A 235 4.76 0.90 49.12
C MET A 235 5.91 0.15 49.80
N LYS A 236 6.32 -0.99 49.26
CA LYS A 236 7.46 -1.76 49.79
C LYS A 236 8.78 -1.03 49.64
N GLU A 237 8.99 -0.37 48.50
CA GLU A 237 10.18 0.43 48.26
C GLU A 237 10.19 1.68 49.14
N GLN A 238 9.03 2.30 49.36
CA GLN A 238 8.86 3.39 50.29
C GLN A 238 9.20 2.95 51.72
N GLU A 239 8.73 1.79 52.19
CA GLU A 239 9.10 1.22 53.49
C GLU A 239 10.62 1.00 53.58
N ARG A 240 11.24 0.36 52.57
CA ARG A 240 12.68 0.15 52.50
C ARG A 240 13.49 1.44 52.59
N LEU A 241 13.05 2.49 51.88
CA LEU A 241 13.71 3.79 51.86
C LEU A 241 13.39 4.64 53.10
N SER A 242 12.35 4.27 53.85
CA SER A 242 12.00 4.88 55.13
C SER A 242 12.74 4.22 56.31
N ASP A 243 13.36 3.05 56.13
CA ASP A 243 14.21 2.45 57.15
C ASP A 243 15.63 3.02 57.10
N TYR A 244 16.35 2.90 58.22
CA TYR A 244 17.76 3.26 58.29
C TYR A 244 18.61 2.40 57.35
N HIS A 245 19.44 3.05 56.54
CA HIS A 245 20.34 2.39 55.61
C HIS A 245 21.79 2.75 55.92
N GLU A 246 22.66 1.75 56.01
CA GLU A 246 24.10 1.94 56.16
C GLU A 246 24.73 2.07 54.77
N TYR A 247 25.32 3.23 54.51
CA TYR A 247 26.01 3.54 53.26
C TYR A 247 27.44 2.97 53.27
N GLU A 248 28.06 2.84 52.10
CA GLU A 248 29.39 2.23 51.96
C GLU A 248 30.51 2.97 52.72
N ASP A 249 30.26 4.20 53.17
CA ASP A 249 31.16 5.00 54.00
C ASP A 249 30.98 4.75 55.52
N GLY A 250 30.05 3.87 55.90
CA GLY A 250 29.72 3.53 57.29
C GLY A 250 28.78 4.54 57.96
N THR A 251 28.24 5.51 57.21
CA THR A 251 27.21 6.41 57.73
C THR A 251 25.85 5.71 57.71
N VAL A 252 25.07 5.86 58.78
CA VAL A 252 23.69 5.37 58.85
C VAL A 252 22.78 6.58 58.71
N ASP A 253 21.98 6.61 57.65
CA ASP A 253 21.02 7.68 57.39
C ASP A 253 19.72 7.10 56.80
N GLN A 254 18.64 7.87 56.87
CA GLN A 254 17.34 7.51 56.34
C GLN A 254 17.19 8.08 54.91
N PRO A 255 17.14 7.23 53.87
CA PRO A 255 17.12 7.72 52.48
C PRO A 255 15.89 8.57 52.10
N PHE A 256 14.74 8.39 52.75
CA PHE A 256 13.49 9.04 52.40
C PHE A 256 12.80 9.67 53.61
N LEU A 257 12.79 11.00 53.65
CA LEU A 257 12.27 11.81 54.75
C LEU A 257 10.90 12.42 54.37
N THR A 258 9.84 11.93 54.98
CA THR A 258 8.49 12.52 54.95
C THR A 258 8.00 12.77 56.38
N PRO A 259 7.04 13.68 56.61
CA PRO A 259 6.52 13.96 57.96
C PRO A 259 6.00 12.73 58.72
N GLU A 260 5.65 11.66 57.99
CA GLU A 260 5.12 10.40 58.52
C GLU A 260 6.20 9.34 58.78
N THR A 261 7.41 9.52 58.23
CA THR A 261 8.52 8.54 58.30
C THR A 261 9.65 8.98 59.21
N ILE A 262 9.60 10.19 59.77
CA ILE A 262 10.58 10.64 60.77
C ILE A 262 10.50 9.71 61.99
N LEU A 263 11.52 8.88 62.17
CA LEU A 263 11.67 8.04 63.35
C LEU A 263 12.28 8.91 64.45
N ASP A 264 11.53 9.17 65.52
CA ASP A 264 12.02 9.97 66.66
C ASP A 264 13.32 9.34 67.22
N GLU A 265 14.37 10.16 67.34
CA GLU A 265 15.69 9.81 67.92
C GLU A 265 15.59 9.15 69.32
N SER A 266 14.44 9.27 69.99
CA SER A 266 14.15 8.58 71.26
C SER A 266 14.09 7.04 71.19
N ASN A 267 13.95 6.43 70.01
CA ASN A 267 13.90 4.97 69.85
C ASN A 267 15.27 4.28 69.72
N GLU A 268 16.37 5.02 69.59
CA GLU A 268 17.73 4.44 69.53
C GLU A 268 18.13 3.69 70.83
N ASN A 269 17.61 4.12 71.97
CA ASN A 269 17.99 3.56 73.28
C ASN A 269 17.29 2.23 73.63
N ALA A 270 16.32 1.76 72.85
CA ALA A 270 15.53 0.57 73.18
C ALA A 270 16.01 -0.73 72.50
N ARG A 271 16.85 -0.68 71.46
CA ARG A 271 17.29 -1.88 70.72
C ARG A 271 18.73 -2.31 71.01
N ASN A 272 19.53 -1.48 71.68
CA ASN A 272 20.91 -1.80 72.08
C ASN A 272 21.03 -2.55 73.43
N THR A 273 19.95 -3.09 74.00
CA THR A 273 19.95 -3.78 75.31
C THR A 273 19.49 -5.25 75.28
N SER A 274 19.46 -5.89 74.11
CA SER A 274 19.17 -7.33 74.00
C SER A 274 20.39 -8.08 73.48
N VAL A 275 21.28 -8.47 74.39
CA VAL A 275 22.25 -9.57 74.22
C VAL A 275 21.52 -10.90 74.31
#